data_AF-A0A5A9NW43-F1
#
_entry.id   AF-A0A5A9NW43-F1
#
_cell.length_a   1.000
_cell.length_b   1.000
_cell.length_c   1.000
_cell.angle_alpha   90.00
_cell.angle_beta   90.00
_cell.angle_gamma   90.00
#
_symmetry.space_group_name_H-M   'P 1'
#
loop_
_entity.id
_entity.type
_entity.pdbx_description
1 polymer ?
#
loop_
_entity_poly.entity_id
_entity_poly.type
_entity_poly.pdbx_seq_one_letter_code
_entity_poly.pdbx_strand_id
1 'polypeptide(L)'
;MEGDSVTLHINTAEIQRDDLIMCGYQSSLKTFLVRINREDNTVSVNADDHDGMFRDRLQVDDQTGDLTITNITTQHSGLYQLIISGKEKNFNGFKVTVYEQQNSTEKLTQEQGESTLTSDSNSTLHSVLTHRKHDSVSNSKVSSE
;
A
#
# COMPACT_ATOMS: atom_id res chain seq x y z
N MET A 1 -7.01 9.18 2.20
CA MET A 1 -6.91 9.99 3.42
C MET A 1 -6.94 9.06 4.61
N GLU A 2 -6.65 9.56 5.81
CA GLU A 2 -6.93 8.82 7.03
C GLU A 2 -8.42 8.47 7.12
N GLY A 3 -8.74 7.26 7.59
CA GLY A 3 -10.07 6.67 7.59
C GLY A 3 -10.42 5.90 6.31
N ASP A 4 -9.72 6.12 5.20
CA ASP A 4 -10.01 5.45 3.93
C ASP A 4 -9.44 4.02 3.87
N SER A 5 -9.60 3.37 2.72
CA SER A 5 -8.93 2.11 2.39
C SER A 5 -7.95 2.31 1.23
N VAL A 6 -6.92 1.48 1.18
CA VAL A 6 -5.97 1.42 0.06
C VAL A 6 -5.81 -0.03 -0.39
N THR A 7 -5.79 -0.26 -1.70
CA THR A 7 -5.56 -1.58 -2.29
C THR A 7 -4.20 -1.61 -2.98
N LEU A 8 -3.39 -2.60 -2.61
CA LEU A 8 -2.09 -2.88 -3.21
C LEU A 8 -2.30 -3.93 -4.31
N HIS A 9 -2.25 -3.49 -5.56
CA HIS A 9 -2.48 -4.35 -6.72
C HIS A 9 -1.27 -5.24 -7.02
N ILE A 10 -1.35 -6.49 -6.60
CA ILE A 10 -0.25 -7.45 -6.66
C ILE A 10 -0.07 -7.99 -8.10
N ASN A 11 -1.11 -7.91 -8.94
CA ASN A 11 -1.16 -8.34 -10.35
C ASN A 11 -0.62 -9.77 -10.56
N THR A 12 -1.52 -10.74 -10.37
CA THR A 12 -1.25 -12.17 -10.54
C THR A 12 -1.11 -12.65 -11.97
N ALA A 13 -1.32 -11.81 -13.02
CA ALA A 13 -1.26 -12.26 -14.41
C ALA A 13 0.11 -12.87 -14.79
N GLU A 14 1.13 -12.53 -14.00
CA GLU A 14 2.50 -12.98 -14.16
C GLU A 14 2.89 -14.12 -13.21
N ILE A 15 2.00 -14.59 -12.34
CA ILE A 15 2.30 -15.50 -11.23
C ILE A 15 1.99 -16.95 -11.65
N GLN A 16 2.94 -17.85 -11.43
CA GLN A 16 2.85 -19.27 -11.74
C GLN A 16 2.16 -20.07 -10.62
N ARG A 17 1.76 -21.30 -10.92
CA ARG A 17 1.03 -22.17 -9.97
C ARG A 17 1.82 -22.50 -8.70
N ASP A 18 3.14 -22.44 -8.78
CA ASP A 18 4.02 -22.84 -7.67
C ASP A 18 4.66 -21.62 -6.98
N ASP A 19 4.14 -20.42 -7.27
CA ASP A 19 4.67 -19.18 -6.71
C ASP A 19 4.18 -18.92 -5.28
N LEU A 20 5.12 -18.50 -4.45
CA LEU A 20 4.88 -17.92 -3.15
C LEU A 20 4.89 -16.40 -3.25
N ILE A 21 3.79 -15.78 -2.80
CA ILE A 21 3.65 -14.33 -2.70
C ILE A 21 3.76 -13.93 -1.23
N MET A 22 4.62 -12.95 -0.93
CA MET A 22 4.74 -12.37 0.41
C MET A 22 4.70 -10.86 0.34
N CYS A 23 3.87 -10.24 1.17
CA CYS A 23 3.84 -8.79 1.35
C CYS A 23 4.31 -8.43 2.77
N GLY A 24 5.38 -7.67 2.90
CA GLY A 24 5.93 -7.19 4.17
C GLY A 24 5.84 -5.67 4.32
N TYR A 25 5.91 -5.18 5.55
CA TYR A 25 5.90 -3.76 5.88
C TYR A 25 7.28 -3.26 6.29
N GLN A 26 7.67 -2.06 5.81
CA GLN A 26 8.92 -1.37 6.12
C GLN A 26 10.18 -2.22 5.83
N SER A 27 10.14 -2.99 4.73
CA SER A 27 11.24 -3.89 4.32
C SER A 27 11.60 -5.00 5.33
N SER A 28 10.74 -5.24 6.33
CA SER A 28 10.84 -6.45 7.16
C SER A 28 10.13 -7.60 6.47
N LEU A 29 10.90 -8.62 6.11
CA LEU A 29 10.37 -9.90 5.61
C LEU A 29 10.30 -10.96 6.71
N LYS A 30 10.79 -10.64 7.92
CA LYS A 30 10.69 -11.53 9.08
C LYS A 30 9.25 -11.72 9.53
N THR A 31 8.42 -10.70 9.31
CA THR A 31 7.00 -10.65 9.64
C THR A 31 6.25 -10.12 8.41
N PHE A 32 5.72 -11.06 7.62
CA PHE A 32 4.89 -10.74 6.46
C PHE A 32 3.49 -10.38 6.94
N LEU A 33 2.84 -9.38 6.32
CA LEU A 33 1.42 -9.09 6.56
C LEU A 33 0.54 -10.16 5.92
N VAL A 34 0.91 -10.58 4.71
CA VAL A 34 0.17 -11.56 3.92
C VAL A 34 1.15 -12.50 3.24
N ARG A 35 0.81 -13.79 3.26
CA ARG A 35 1.48 -14.86 2.52
C ARG A 35 0.43 -15.64 1.74
N ILE A 36 0.66 -15.81 0.44
CA ILE A 36 -0.19 -16.61 -0.44
C ILE A 36 0.68 -17.69 -1.06
N ASN A 37 0.37 -18.96 -0.79
CA ASN A 37 0.98 -20.10 -1.45
C ASN A 37 0.03 -20.65 -2.50
N ARG A 38 0.37 -20.51 -3.78
CA ARG A 38 -0.46 -21.03 -4.89
C ARG A 38 -0.36 -22.54 -5.06
N GLU A 39 0.75 -23.16 -4.66
CA GLU A 39 0.91 -24.62 -4.71
C GLU A 39 -0.13 -25.30 -3.82
N ASP A 40 -0.28 -24.79 -2.59
CA ASP A 40 -1.21 -25.33 -1.58
C ASP A 40 -2.59 -24.64 -1.60
N ASN A 41 -2.79 -23.61 -2.42
CA ASN A 41 -3.93 -22.70 -2.37
C ASN A 41 -4.24 -22.15 -0.96
N THR A 42 -3.22 -21.75 -0.22
CA THR A 42 -3.37 -21.21 1.15
C THR A 42 -3.08 -19.71 1.21
N VAL A 43 -3.85 -19.02 2.06
CA VAL A 43 -3.65 -17.61 2.41
C VAL A 43 -3.42 -17.53 3.91
N SER A 44 -2.38 -16.81 4.33
CA SER A 44 -2.07 -16.53 5.72
C SER A 44 -1.95 -15.03 5.91
N VAL A 45 -2.70 -14.49 6.87
CA VAL A 45 -2.68 -13.08 7.25
C VAL A 45 -2.11 -12.97 8.65
N ASN A 46 -1.17 -12.06 8.85
CA ASN A 46 -0.55 -11.82 10.14
C ASN A 46 -0.74 -10.35 10.52
N ALA A 47 -1.87 -10.11 11.18
CA ALA A 47 -2.32 -8.78 11.54
C ALA A 47 -1.94 -8.38 12.98
N ASP A 48 -1.56 -9.35 13.81
CA ASP A 48 -1.19 -9.16 15.22
C ASP A 48 0.26 -8.68 15.39
N ASP A 49 1.10 -8.88 14.38
CA ASP A 49 2.43 -8.26 14.31
C ASP A 49 2.34 -6.73 14.20
N HIS A 50 3.51 -6.06 14.26
CA HIS A 50 3.62 -4.61 14.17
C HIS A 50 2.77 -3.89 15.23
N ASP A 51 2.86 -4.35 16.48
CA ASP A 51 2.10 -3.83 17.63
C ASP A 51 0.58 -3.85 17.43
N GLY A 52 0.09 -4.79 16.60
CA GLY A 52 -1.34 -4.92 16.27
C GLY A 52 -1.89 -3.80 15.38
N MET A 53 -1.01 -3.03 14.72
CA MET A 53 -1.40 -1.90 13.87
C MET A 53 -2.38 -2.33 12.76
N PHE A 54 -2.19 -3.53 12.22
CA PHE A 54 -2.98 -4.07 11.10
C PHE A 54 -4.15 -4.94 11.55
N ARG A 55 -4.35 -5.12 12.86
CA ARG A 55 -5.41 -5.97 13.41
C ARG A 55 -6.77 -5.51 12.91
N ASP A 56 -7.55 -6.45 12.39
CA ASP A 56 -8.88 -6.24 11.79
C ASP A 56 -8.92 -5.32 10.56
N ARG A 57 -7.77 -5.00 9.95
CA ARG A 57 -7.67 -4.06 8.82
C ARG A 57 -7.21 -4.67 7.50
N LEU A 58 -6.74 -5.91 7.50
CA LEU A 58 -6.23 -6.59 6.30
C LEU A 58 -7.33 -7.43 5.63
N GLN A 59 -7.54 -7.21 4.34
CA GLN A 59 -8.41 -8.01 3.49
C GLN A 59 -7.64 -8.46 2.25
N VAL A 60 -7.76 -9.73 1.89
CA VAL A 60 -7.06 -10.32 0.74
C VAL A 60 -8.09 -10.83 -0.24
N ASP A 61 -7.94 -10.44 -1.51
CA ASP A 61 -8.66 -11.06 -2.62
C ASP A 61 -7.93 -12.36 -3.00
N ASP A 62 -8.60 -13.50 -2.86
CA ASP A 62 -8.01 -14.83 -3.09
C ASP A 62 -7.78 -15.16 -4.58
N GLN A 63 -8.48 -14.46 -5.48
CA GLN A 63 -8.34 -14.62 -6.92
C GLN A 63 -7.13 -13.83 -7.43
N THR A 64 -7.08 -12.53 -7.13
CA THR A 64 -6.06 -11.59 -7.63
C THR A 64 -4.85 -11.47 -6.72
N GLY A 65 -4.95 -11.93 -5.48
CA GLY A 65 -3.92 -11.75 -4.46
C GLY A 65 -3.80 -10.31 -3.96
N ASP A 66 -4.70 -9.41 -4.35
CA ASP A 66 -4.65 -8.00 -3.97
C ASP A 66 -4.88 -7.83 -2.47
N LEU A 67 -4.07 -6.97 -1.85
CA LEU A 67 -4.16 -6.67 -0.42
C LEU A 67 -4.83 -5.31 -0.21
N THR A 68 -5.98 -5.32 0.44
CA THR A 68 -6.66 -4.10 0.89
C THR A 68 -6.41 -3.86 2.37
N ILE A 69 -5.97 -2.65 2.70
CA ILE A 69 -5.80 -2.17 4.08
C ILE A 69 -6.91 -1.15 4.32
N THR A 70 -7.82 -1.45 5.24
CA THR A 70 -8.98 -0.60 5.54
C THR A 70 -8.72 0.29 6.75
N ASN A 71 -9.45 1.41 6.82
CA ASN A 71 -9.37 2.36 7.94
C ASN A 71 -7.91 2.78 8.21
N ILE A 72 -7.21 3.19 7.15
CA ILE A 72 -5.80 3.57 7.20
C ILE A 72 -5.62 4.86 8.01
N THR A 73 -4.48 4.99 8.67
CA THR A 73 -4.05 6.19 9.39
C THR A 73 -2.66 6.59 8.92
N THR A 74 -2.15 7.74 9.35
CA THR A 74 -0.76 8.15 9.04
C THR A 74 0.28 7.09 9.42
N GLN A 75 0.03 6.29 10.46
CA GLN A 75 0.89 5.17 10.90
C GLN A 75 1.03 4.04 9.87
N HIS A 76 0.05 3.90 8.97
CA HIS A 76 0.08 2.91 7.89
C HIS A 76 0.88 3.39 6.67
N SER A 77 1.42 4.62 6.70
CA SER A 77 2.30 5.11 5.65
C SER A 77 3.66 4.42 5.71
N GLY A 78 4.14 3.95 4.57
CA GLY A 78 5.43 3.26 4.53
C GLY A 78 5.67 2.54 3.21
N LEU A 79 6.75 1.77 3.18
CA LEU A 79 7.06 0.88 2.07
C LEU A 79 6.48 -0.51 2.32
N TYR A 80 5.65 -0.96 1.40
CA TYR A 80 5.10 -2.31 1.36
C TYR A 80 5.87 -3.10 0.32
N GLN A 81 6.61 -4.12 0.73
CA GLN A 81 7.48 -4.89 -0.14
C GLN A 81 6.81 -6.20 -0.55
N LEU A 82 6.76 -6.46 -1.85
CA LEU A 82 6.21 -7.64 -2.47
C LEU A 82 7.34 -8.55 -2.96
N ILE A 83 7.26 -9.83 -2.64
CA ILE A 83 8.18 -10.87 -3.11
C ILE A 83 7.39 -11.98 -3.77
N ILE A 84 7.87 -12.43 -4.94
CA ILE A 84 7.34 -13.56 -5.69
C ILE A 84 8.49 -14.53 -5.95
N SER A 85 8.36 -15.80 -5.53
CA SER A 85 9.48 -16.75 -5.49
C SER A 85 9.93 -17.33 -6.84
N GLY A 86 9.04 -17.57 -7.81
CA GLY A 86 9.38 -18.29 -9.05
C GLY A 86 9.93 -17.43 -10.19
N LYS A 87 9.99 -16.11 -10.04
CA LYS A 87 10.69 -15.22 -10.98
C LYS A 87 11.81 -14.51 -10.24
N GLU A 88 13.03 -15.07 -10.29
CA GLU A 88 14.28 -14.43 -9.81
C GLU A 88 14.05 -13.35 -8.74
N LYS A 89 13.45 -13.70 -7.60
CA LYS A 89 13.07 -12.78 -6.50
C LYS A 89 12.80 -11.33 -6.96
N ASN A 90 11.78 -11.12 -7.79
CA ASN A 90 11.39 -9.75 -8.14
C ASN A 90 10.87 -9.06 -6.87
N PHE A 91 11.62 -8.07 -6.41
CA PHE A 91 11.22 -7.19 -5.34
C PHE A 91 10.46 -6.03 -5.95
N ASN A 92 9.14 -6.10 -5.91
CA ASN A 92 8.32 -4.92 -6.16
C ASN A 92 7.92 -4.32 -4.83
N GLY A 93 7.47 -3.07 -4.85
CA GLY A 93 6.94 -2.47 -3.64
C GLY A 93 6.07 -1.28 -3.91
N PHE A 94 5.18 -1.01 -2.97
CA PHE A 94 4.28 0.11 -2.96
C PHE A 94 4.72 1.09 -1.89
N LYS A 95 4.97 2.34 -2.29
CA LYS A 95 5.05 3.43 -1.32
C LYS A 95 3.64 3.93 -1.07
N VAL A 96 3.16 3.80 0.16
CA VAL A 96 1.88 4.35 0.61
C VAL A 96 2.14 5.59 1.43
N THR A 97 1.42 6.67 1.14
CA THR A 97 1.44 7.90 1.94
C THR A 97 0.01 8.28 2.27
N VAL A 98 -0.29 8.32 3.57
CA VAL A 98 -1.60 8.68 4.12
C VAL A 98 -1.51 10.08 4.69
N TYR A 99 -2.50 10.91 4.36
CA TYR A 99 -2.62 12.27 4.87
C TYR A 99 -3.81 12.36 5.83
N GLU A 100 -3.63 13.10 6.92
CA GLU A 100 -4.71 13.47 7.84
C GLU A 100 -5.71 14.38 7.14
N GLN A 101 -7.00 14.16 7.43
CA GLN A 101 -8.05 15.04 6.97
C GLN A 101 -8.07 16.29 7.87
N GLN A 102 -7.64 17.43 7.34
CA GLN A 102 -7.84 18.71 8.02
C GLN A 102 -9.32 19.08 7.93
N ASN A 103 -10.09 18.71 8.96
CA ASN A 103 -11.40 19.32 9.16
C ASN A 103 -11.16 20.74 9.67
N SER A 104 -11.26 21.73 8.79
CA SER A 104 -11.45 23.11 9.20
C SER A 104 -12.81 23.22 9.88
N THR A 105 -12.86 22.99 11.19
CA THR A 105 -13.95 23.55 12.01
C THR A 105 -13.76 25.06 12.07
N GLU A 106 -14.19 25.75 11.01
CA GLU A 106 -14.50 27.16 11.10
C GLU A 106 -15.71 27.31 12.03
N LYS A 107 -15.43 27.49 13.32
CA LYS A 107 -16.41 28.04 14.25
C LYS A 107 -16.64 29.50 13.84
N LEU A 108 -17.56 29.73 12.90
CA LEU A 108 -18.08 31.05 12.54
C LEU A 108 -18.73 31.66 13.80
N THR A 109 -17.93 32.41 14.56
CA THR A 109 -18.44 33.39 15.50
C THR A 109 -18.57 34.66 14.68
N GLN A 110 -19.80 35.00 14.30
CA GLN A 110 -20.09 36.25 13.60
C GLN A 110 -19.86 37.41 14.56
N GLU A 111 -18.70 38.06 14.43
CA GLU A 111 -18.50 39.43 14.88
C GLU A 111 -18.19 40.29 13.65
N GLN A 112 -18.99 41.32 13.50
CA GLN A 112 -19.13 42.18 12.33
C GLN A 112 -17.86 43.02 12.10
N GLY A 113 -17.30 43.01 10.89
CA GLY A 113 -16.39 44.08 10.43
C GLY A 113 -15.25 43.66 9.51
N GLU A 114 -15.43 43.90 8.22
CA GLU A 114 -14.39 44.22 7.20
C GLU A 114 -13.16 43.30 7.02
N SER A 115 -13.13 42.54 5.92
CA SER A 115 -12.22 42.78 4.75
C SER A 115 -11.84 41.52 3.95
N THR A 116 -12.17 41.58 2.66
CA THR A 116 -11.40 41.18 1.45
C THR A 116 -11.04 39.71 1.15
N LEU A 117 -11.24 39.41 -0.15
CA LEU A 117 -10.72 38.33 -1.01
C LEU A 117 -11.47 36.98 -0.96
N THR A 118 -12.51 36.90 -1.80
CA THR A 118 -13.02 35.63 -2.32
C THR A 118 -11.94 34.98 -3.19
N SER A 119 -11.25 33.98 -2.65
CA SER A 119 -10.53 33.01 -3.48
C SER A 119 -11.33 31.73 -3.44
N ASP A 120 -12.23 31.59 -4.40
CA ASP A 120 -12.89 30.32 -4.70
C ASP A 120 -11.80 29.30 -5.04
N SER A 121 -11.54 28.38 -4.13
CA SER A 121 -10.72 27.21 -4.39
C SER A 121 -11.24 26.03 -3.58
N ASN A 122 -12.48 25.63 -3.88
CA ASN A 122 -12.88 24.25 -3.68
C ASN A 122 -12.17 23.41 -4.75
N SER A 123 -10.90 23.06 -4.51
CA SER A 123 -10.23 22.00 -5.28
C SER A 123 -9.92 20.84 -4.35
N THR A 124 -10.91 19.97 -4.23
CA THR A 124 -10.78 18.66 -3.63
C THR A 124 -9.79 17.82 -4.44
N LEU A 125 -8.55 17.68 -3.96
CA LEU A 125 -7.62 16.63 -4.41
C LEU A 125 -7.52 15.56 -3.32
N HIS A 126 -8.49 14.64 -3.33
CA HIS A 126 -8.44 13.42 -2.53
C HIS A 126 -7.61 12.37 -3.28
N SER A 127 -6.32 12.23 -2.96
CA SER A 127 -5.54 11.13 -3.52
C SER A 127 -4.65 10.49 -2.47
N VAL A 128 -4.96 9.24 -2.10
CA VAL A 128 -3.95 8.31 -1.59
C VAL A 128 -3.06 7.95 -2.78
N LEU A 129 -1.76 8.25 -2.69
CA LEU A 129 -0.82 7.92 -3.76
C LEU A 129 -0.16 6.57 -3.46
N THR A 130 -0.33 5.63 -4.39
CA THR A 130 0.41 4.37 -4.42
C THR A 130 1.34 4.37 -5.62
N HIS A 131 2.65 4.31 -5.39
CA HIS A 131 3.64 4.18 -6.46
C HIS A 131 4.29 2.80 -6.43
N ARG A 132 4.24 2.08 -7.55
CA ARG A 132 4.94 0.80 -7.73
C ARG A 132 6.38 1.07 -8.20
N LYS A 133 7.38 0.58 -7.47
CA LYS A 133 8.77 0.51 -7.99
C LYS A 133 8.92 -0.72 -8.90
N HIS A 134 9.52 -0.53 -10.07
CA HIS A 134 10.03 -1.60 -10.94
C HIS A 134 11.55 -1.53 -10.93
N ASP A 135 12.23 -2.53 -10.37
CA ASP A 135 13.67 -2.68 -10.50
C ASP A 135 13.95 -3.44 -11.81
N SER A 136 14.47 -2.74 -12.81
CA SER A 136 14.91 -3.35 -14.06
C SER A 136 16.33 -3.89 -13.88
N VAL A 137 16.50 -5.20 -13.81
CA VAL A 137 17.84 -5.83 -13.87
C VAL A 137 18.30 -5.80 -15.33
N SER A 138 19.20 -4.89 -15.67
CA SER A 138 19.92 -4.89 -16.94
C SER A 138 20.95 -6.03 -16.93
N ASN A 139 20.66 -7.14 -17.61
CA ASN A 139 21.67 -8.15 -17.90
C ASN A 139 22.70 -7.58 -18.89
N SER A 140 23.89 -7.22 -18.41
CA SER A 140 25.05 -6.97 -19.25
C SER A 140 25.56 -8.31 -19.79
N LYS A 141 25.30 -8.57 -21.07
CA LYS A 141 25.90 -9.66 -21.83
C LYS A 141 27.39 -9.38 -21.96
N VAL A 142 28.23 -10.08 -21.19
CA VAL A 142 29.67 -10.16 -21.42
C VAL A 142 29.86 -10.96 -22.72
N SER A 143 30.24 -10.27 -23.79
CA SER A 143 30.71 -10.91 -25.02
C SER A 143 32.22 -11.04 -24.89
N SER A 144 32.69 -12.27 -24.75
CA SER A 144 34.10 -12.63 -24.83
C SER A 144 34.46 -12.81 -26.30
N GLU A 145 35.39 -12.00 -26.81
CA GLU A 145 36.34 -12.36 -27.88
C GLU A 145 37.67 -11.66 -27.60
#